data_AF-A0A1X4IDY7-F1
#
_entry.id   AF-A0A1X4IDY7-F1
#
_cell.length_a   1.000
_cell.length_b   1.000
_cell.length_c   1.000
_cell.angle_alpha   90.00
_cell.angle_beta   90.00
_cell.angle_gamma   90.00
#
_symmetry.space_group_name_H-M   'P 1'
#
loop_
_entity.id
_entity.type
_entity.pdbx_description
1 polymer ?
#
loop_
_entity_poly.entity_id
_entity_poly.type
_entity_poly.pdbx_seq_one_letter_code
_entity_poly.pdbx_strand_id
1 'polypeptide(L)'
;MNHAQLTALGRALRVLGEHGEALSADTPDARLHEVKDDLRRALDLLEESVTTAAPSTRCAEHPTGPVDESAPDLCLLCETRRRAARRAEFNGPAPQSRPAGPAQSRYGVRGDRPQP
;
A
#
# COMPACT_ATOMS: atom_id res chain seq x y z
N MET A 1 -4.54 -7.69 5.72
CA MET A 1 -4.03 -7.41 4.36
C MET A 1 -2.90 -6.39 4.40
N ASN A 2 -1.73 -6.72 3.85
CA ASN A 2 -0.59 -5.80 3.75
C ASN A 2 -0.79 -4.82 2.58
N HIS A 3 -0.28 -3.58 2.67
CA HIS A 3 -0.37 -2.57 1.61
C HIS A 3 0.21 -3.04 0.27
N ALA A 4 1.26 -3.87 0.32
CA ALA A 4 1.83 -4.50 -0.87
C ALA A 4 0.82 -5.44 -1.58
N GLN A 5 0.03 -6.21 -0.82
CA GLN A 5 -1.01 -7.10 -1.35
C GLN A 5 -2.15 -6.28 -1.99
N LEU A 6 -2.58 -5.19 -1.35
CA LEU A 6 -3.59 -4.27 -1.93
C LEU A 6 -3.13 -3.68 -3.27
N THR A 7 -1.86 -3.29 -3.35
CA THR A 7 -1.30 -2.74 -4.58
C THR A 7 -1.14 -3.83 -5.66
N ALA A 8 -0.77 -5.05 -5.28
CA ALA A 8 -0.68 -6.19 -6.20
C ALA A 8 -2.06 -6.54 -6.77
N LEU A 9 -3.09 -6.64 -5.92
CA LEU A 9 -4.46 -6.88 -6.34
C LEU A 9 -4.98 -5.77 -7.27
N GLY A 10 -4.77 -4.50 -6.90
CA GLY A 10 -5.17 -3.37 -7.73
C GLY A 10 -4.54 -3.38 -9.13
N ARG A 11 -3.28 -3.81 -9.24
CA ARG A 11 -2.61 -3.99 -10.55
C ARG A 11 -3.22 -5.15 -11.34
N ALA A 12 -3.45 -6.30 -10.71
CA ALA A 12 -4.04 -7.47 -11.36
C ALA A 12 -5.44 -7.17 -11.92
N LEU A 13 -6.29 -6.49 -11.13
CA LEU A 13 -7.62 -6.08 -11.56
C LEU A 13 -7.60 -5.09 -12.72
N ARG A 14 -6.60 -4.19 -12.78
CA ARG A 14 -6.46 -3.27 -13.91
C ARG A 14 -6.09 -3.98 -15.20
N VAL A 15 -5.13 -4.90 -15.16
CA VAL A 15 -4.75 -5.73 -16.32
C VAL A 15 -5.94 -6.55 -16.80
N LEU A 16 -6.71 -7.11 -15.88
CA LEU A 16 -7.92 -7.85 -16.22
C LEU A 16 -8.98 -6.96 -16.90
N GLY A 17 -9.15 -5.72 -16.45
CA GLY A 17 -10.01 -4.74 -17.11
C GLY A 17 -9.54 -4.43 -18.53
N GLU A 18 -8.23 -4.21 -18.72
CA GLU A 18 -7.63 -4.00 -20.04
C GLU A 18 -7.85 -5.20 -20.98
N HIS A 19 -7.76 -6.43 -20.45
CA HIS A 19 -8.10 -7.63 -21.20
C HIS A 19 -9.58 -7.70 -21.57
N GLY A 20 -10.48 -7.37 -20.65
CA GLY A 20 -11.93 -7.35 -20.89
C GLY A 20 -12.34 -6.38 -22.00
N GLU A 21 -11.75 -5.18 -22.03
CA GLU A 21 -11.97 -4.17 -23.09
C GLU A 21 -11.47 -4.63 -24.46
N ALA A 22 -10.41 -5.45 -24.49
CA ALA A 22 -9.83 -5.95 -25.74
C ALA A 22 -10.55 -7.20 -26.29
N LEU A 23 -11.50 -7.78 -25.55
CA LEU A 23 -12.23 -8.97 -26.00
C LEU A 23 -13.15 -8.64 -27.17
N SER A 24 -12.99 -9.40 -28.25
CA SER A 24 -13.87 -9.38 -29.43
C SER A 24 -14.21 -10.81 -29.87
N ALA A 25 -15.12 -10.94 -30.84
CA ALA A 25 -15.49 -12.23 -31.43
C ALA A 25 -14.30 -12.97 -32.08
N ASP A 26 -13.26 -12.24 -32.48
CA ASP A 26 -12.07 -12.78 -33.16
C ASP A 26 -10.92 -13.06 -32.18
N THR A 27 -11.17 -13.00 -30.87
CA THR A 27 -10.15 -13.27 -29.86
C THR A 27 -9.69 -14.73 -29.97
N PRO A 28 -8.39 -15.00 -30.19
CA PRO A 28 -7.91 -16.36 -30.30
C PRO A 28 -7.94 -17.06 -28.93
N ASP A 29 -8.20 -18.38 -28.93
CA ASP A 29 -8.28 -19.20 -27.71
C ASP A 29 -7.08 -19.06 -26.78
N ALA A 30 -5.87 -18.89 -27.33
CA ALA A 30 -4.65 -18.66 -26.55
C ALA A 30 -4.79 -17.43 -25.63
N ARG A 31 -5.40 -16.34 -26.12
CA ARG A 31 -5.68 -15.14 -25.31
C ARG A 31 -6.74 -15.41 -24.26
N LEU A 32 -7.77 -16.19 -24.56
CA LEU A 32 -8.78 -16.58 -23.57
C LEU A 32 -8.17 -17.42 -22.43
N HIS A 33 -7.19 -18.27 -22.74
CA HIS A 33 -6.43 -19.00 -21.74
C HIS A 33 -5.56 -18.08 -20.86
N GLU A 34 -4.90 -17.08 -21.44
CA GLU A 34 -4.16 -16.05 -20.68
C GLU A 34 -5.09 -15.30 -19.70
N VAL A 35 -6.24 -14.82 -20.19
CA VAL A 35 -7.24 -14.12 -19.36
C VAL A 35 -7.76 -14.99 -18.23
N LYS A 36 -8.02 -16.27 -18.50
CA LYS A 36 -8.44 -17.26 -17.50
C LYS A 36 -7.40 -17.43 -16.39
N ASP A 37 -6.11 -17.49 -16.74
CA ASP A 37 -5.05 -17.64 -15.75
C ASP A 37 -4.84 -16.37 -14.93
N ASP A 38 -5.01 -15.19 -15.54
CA ASP A 38 -5.02 -13.91 -14.81
C ASP A 38 -6.19 -13.78 -13.84
N LEU A 39 -7.38 -14.22 -14.26
CA LEU A 39 -8.57 -14.26 -13.39
C LEU A 39 -8.32 -15.13 -12.15
N ARG A 40 -7.75 -16.33 -12.34
CA ARG A 40 -7.40 -17.22 -11.23
C ARG A 40 -6.39 -16.58 -10.29
N ARG A 41 -5.31 -15.99 -10.82
CA ARG A 41 -4.32 -15.27 -10.02
C ARG A 41 -4.94 -14.13 -9.20
N ALA A 42 -5.85 -13.36 -9.79
CA ALA A 42 -6.53 -12.27 -9.09
C ALA A 42 -7.46 -12.79 -7.98
N LEU A 43 -8.16 -13.90 -8.23
CA LEU A 43 -8.99 -14.57 -7.23
C LEU A 43 -8.16 -15.12 -6.07
N ASP A 44 -7.03 -15.79 -6.35
CA ASP A 44 -6.14 -16.32 -5.33
C ASP A 44 -5.62 -15.20 -4.41
N LEU A 45 -5.21 -14.06 -4.98
CA LEU A 45 -4.78 -12.88 -4.23
C LEU A 45 -5.90 -12.29 -3.37
N LEU A 46 -7.13 -12.29 -3.88
CA LEU A 46 -8.29 -11.81 -3.14
C LEU A 46 -8.63 -12.77 -1.99
N GLU A 47 -8.63 -14.07 -2.23
CA GLU A 47 -8.93 -15.09 -1.22
C GLU A 47 -7.89 -15.07 -0.09
N GLU A 48 -6.60 -14.99 -0.41
CA GLU A 48 -5.54 -14.81 0.58
C GLU A 48 -5.80 -13.55 1.42
N SER A 49 -6.29 -12.47 0.80
CA SER A 49 -6.53 -11.22 1.50
C SER A 49 -7.74 -11.23 2.44
N VAL A 50 -8.79 -11.96 2.09
CA VAL A 50 -10.04 -12.07 2.87
C VAL A 50 -9.88 -13.08 4.00
N THR A 51 -9.12 -14.16 3.77
CA THR A 51 -8.86 -15.21 4.76
C THR A 51 -7.78 -14.83 5.77
N THR A 52 -6.86 -13.92 5.42
CA THR A 52 -5.87 -13.42 6.36
C THR A 52 -6.54 -12.60 7.46
N ALA A 53 -6.45 -13.09 8.71
CA ALA A 53 -6.94 -12.38 9.88
C ALA A 53 -6.40 -10.93 9.92
N ALA A 54 -7.27 -9.98 10.27
CA ALA A 54 -6.85 -8.61 10.47
C ALA A 54 -5.74 -8.57 11.53
N PRO A 55 -4.64 -7.83 11.28
CA PRO A 55 -3.59 -7.69 12.28
C PRO A 55 -4.21 -7.12 13.56
N SER A 56 -4.01 -7.82 14.67
CA SER A 56 -4.52 -7.40 15.98
C SER A 56 -3.36 -6.96 16.86
N THR A 57 -3.55 -5.83 17.53
CA THR A 57 -2.62 -5.37 18.55
C THR A 57 -3.14 -5.75 19.93
N ARG A 58 -2.27 -5.71 20.95
CA ARG A 58 -2.67 -5.89 22.36
C ARG A 58 -3.07 -4.56 23.02
N CYS A 59 -3.20 -3.48 22.24
CA CYS A 59 -3.56 -2.17 22.72
C CYS A 59 -5.08 -1.97 22.69
N ALA A 60 -5.67 -1.54 23.81
CA ALA A 60 -7.10 -1.25 23.91
C ALA A 60 -7.54 -0.07 23.02
N GLU A 61 -6.67 0.90 22.79
CA GLU A 61 -6.94 2.07 21.94
C GLU A 61 -6.97 1.72 20.45
N HIS A 62 -6.19 0.71 20.02
CA HIS A 62 -6.01 0.37 18.60
C HIS A 62 -6.03 -1.14 18.37
N PRO A 63 -7.15 -1.84 18.68
CA PRO A 63 -7.21 -3.29 18.62
C PRO A 63 -6.91 -3.85 17.22
N THR A 64 -7.23 -3.11 16.16
CA THR A 64 -6.97 -3.45 14.74
C THR A 64 -5.92 -2.53 14.09
N GLY A 65 -5.10 -1.87 14.90
CA GLY A 65 -4.04 -0.99 14.41
C GLY A 65 -2.91 -1.75 13.69
N PRO A 66 -2.02 -1.05 12.98
CA PRO A 66 -0.85 -1.67 12.37
C PRO A 66 0.04 -2.32 13.43
N VAL A 67 0.49 -3.55 13.14
CA VAL A 67 1.32 -4.34 14.06
C VAL A 67 2.80 -4.03 13.89
N ASP A 68 3.50 -3.79 15.01
CA ASP A 68 4.97 -3.69 15.10
C ASP A 68 5.47 -4.71 16.13
N GLU A 69 6.20 -5.73 15.69
CA GLU A 69 6.74 -6.80 16.56
C GLU A 69 7.73 -6.30 17.62
N SER A 70 8.33 -5.14 17.38
CA SER A 70 9.24 -4.49 18.33
C SER A 70 8.51 -3.65 19.39
N ALA A 71 7.19 -3.48 19.26
CA ALA A 71 6.37 -2.73 20.21
C ALA A 71 5.86 -3.63 21.35
N PRO A 72 5.90 -3.19 22.62
CA PRO A 72 5.41 -3.97 23.77
C PRO A 72 3.95 -4.44 23.66
N ASP A 73 3.09 -3.61 23.07
CA ASP A 73 1.66 -3.86 22.86
C ASP A 73 1.34 -4.23 21.41
N LEU A 74 2.38 -4.52 20.60
CA LEU A 74 2.31 -4.73 19.16
C LEU A 74 1.74 -3.54 18.37
N CYS A 75 1.48 -2.38 18.98
CA CYS A 75 0.81 -1.28 18.31
C CYS A 75 1.82 -0.27 17.75
N LEU A 76 1.93 -0.19 16.43
CA LEU A 76 2.84 0.75 15.75
C LEU A 76 2.53 2.22 16.10
N LEU A 77 1.25 2.58 16.24
CA LEU A 77 0.82 3.96 16.53
C LEU A 77 1.27 4.39 17.93
N CYS A 78 1.02 3.55 18.93
CA CYS A 78 1.46 3.78 20.30
C CYS A 78 2.98 3.78 20.41
N GLU A 79 3.66 2.86 19.71
CA GLU A 79 5.11 2.79 19.72
C GLU A 79 5.77 3.99 19.04
N THR A 80 5.21 4.47 17.93
CA THR A 80 5.66 5.70 17.27
C THR A 80 5.53 6.90 18.21
N ARG A 81 4.43 6.99 18.97
CA ARG A 81 4.24 8.01 20.02
C ARG A 81 5.27 7.88 21.14
N ARG A 82 5.51 6.68 21.68
CA ARG A 82 6.53 6.42 22.71
C ARG A 82 7.94 6.76 22.23
N ARG A 83 8.29 6.42 20.98
CA ARG A 83 9.58 6.79 20.36
C ARG A 83 9.73 8.29 20.19
N ALA A 84 8.65 8.99 19.81
CA ALA A 84 8.67 10.44 19.69
C ALA A 84 8.87 11.13 21.05
N ALA A 85 8.18 10.68 22.10
CA ALA A 85 8.35 11.19 23.46
C ALA A 85 9.78 10.98 23.98
N ARG A 86 10.32 9.75 23.85
CA ARG A 86 11.71 9.45 24.21
C ARG A 86 12.72 10.31 23.46
N ARG A 87 12.52 10.55 22.16
CA ARG A 87 13.41 11.47 21.41
C ARG A 87 13.34 12.90 21.94
N ALA A 88 12.16 13.39 22.29
CA ALA A 88 11.99 14.74 22.84
C ALA A 88 12.68 14.92 24.20
N GLU A 89 12.69 13.87 25.03
CA GLU A 89 13.36 13.87 26.34
C GLU A 89 14.89 13.91 26.23
N PHE A 90 15.49 13.15 25.31
CA PHE A 90 16.96 13.01 25.23
C PHE A 90 17.65 13.91 24.19
N ASN A 91 16.99 14.22 23.07
CA ASN A 91 17.60 14.92 21.93
C ASN A 91 16.90 16.26 21.61
N GLY A 92 15.93 16.69 22.42
CA GLY A 92 15.05 17.81 22.10
C GLY A 92 13.98 17.45 21.05
N PRO A 93 12.99 18.33 20.79
CA PRO A 93 11.94 18.05 19.81
C PRO A 93 12.57 17.76 18.43
N ALA A 94 12.12 16.68 17.79
CA ALA A 94 12.57 16.34 16.45
C ALA A 94 12.36 17.55 15.51
N PRO A 95 13.32 17.84 14.60
CA PRO A 95 13.11 18.90 13.64
C PRO A 95 11.81 18.60 12.89
N GLN A 96 10.84 19.50 13.00
CA GLN A 96 9.62 19.46 12.21
C GLN A 96 10.07 19.30 10.76
N SER A 97 9.55 18.29 10.05
CA SER A 97 9.84 18.10 8.63
C SER A 97 9.46 19.39 7.90
N ARG A 98 10.43 20.27 7.69
CA ARG A 98 10.26 21.49 6.94
C ARG A 98 9.75 21.02 5.57
N PRO A 99 8.64 21.58 5.03
CA PRO A 99 8.18 21.19 3.72
C PRO A 99 9.38 21.21 2.79
N ALA A 100 9.65 20.06 2.17
CA ALA A 100 10.84 19.86 1.38
C ALA A 100 10.91 21.01 0.37
N GLY A 101 11.93 21.85 0.50
CA GLY A 101 12.21 22.88 -0.50
C GLY A 101 12.29 22.23 -1.88
N PRO A 102 12.04 22.98 -2.97
CA PRO A 102 11.84 22.43 -4.30
C PRO A 102 12.95 21.43 -4.65
N ALA A 103 12.60 20.14 -4.63
CA ALA A 103 13.51 19.08 -4.99
C ALA A 103 13.74 19.16 -6.50
N GLN A 104 15.01 19.30 -6.89
CA GLN A 104 15.40 19.35 -8.30
C GLN A 104 15.05 18.01 -8.95
N SER A 105 14.00 18.00 -9.77
CA SER A 105 13.70 16.89 -10.67
C SER A 105 14.57 17.02 -11.93
N ARG A 106 14.83 15.90 -12.62
CA ARG A 106 15.50 15.89 -13.95
C ARG A 106 14.84 16.79 -14.99
N TYR A 107 13.60 17.24 -14.73
CA TYR A 107 12.79 18.10 -15.60
C TYR A 107 12.50 19.47 -15.00
N GLY A 108 13.28 19.94 -14.02
CA GLY A 108 13.14 21.27 -13.41
C GLY A 108 12.21 21.34 -12.20
N VAL A 109 12.08 22.55 -11.65
CA VAL A 109 11.35 22.85 -10.40
C VAL A 109 9.83 22.75 -10.63
N ARG A 110 9.11 22.04 -9.74
CA ARG A 110 7.65 21.81 -9.79
C ARG A 110 6.76 23.05 -9.91
N GLY A 111 7.29 24.27 -9.81
CA GLY A 111 6.53 25.52 -9.91
C GLY A 111 6.11 25.91 -11.33
N ASP A 112 6.80 25.42 -12.36
CA ASP A 112 6.63 25.88 -13.76
C ASP A 112 5.76 24.98 -14.64
N ARG A 113 5.06 24.00 -14.07
CA ARG A 113 4.19 23.12 -14.87
C ARG A 113 2.77 23.71 -14.94
N PRO A 114 2.25 24.09 -16.13
CA PRO A 114 0.82 24.34 -16.27
C PRO A 114 0.09 23.02 -15.97
N GLN A 115 -0.87 23.08 -15.05
CA GLN A 115 -1.69 21.91 -14.69
C GLN A 115 -2.60 21.55 -15.88
N PRO A 116 -2.70 20.27 -16.26
CA PRO A 116 -3.74 19.80 -17.16
C PRO A 116 -5.11 19.76 -16.48
#